data_AF-A0A6J4CW73-F1
#
_entry.id   AF-A0A6J4CW73-F1
#
_cell.length_a   1.000
_cell.length_b   1.000
_cell.length_c   1.000
_cell.angle_alpha   90.00
_cell.angle_beta   90.00
_cell.angle_gamma   90.00
#
_symmetry.space_group_name_H-M   'P 1'
#
loop_
_entity.id
_entity.type
_entity.pdbx_description
1 polymer ?
#
loop_
_entity_poly.entity_id
_entity_poly.type
_entity_poly.pdbx_seq_one_letter_code
_entity_poly.pdbx_strand_id
1 'polypeptide(L)'
;MLDFKDCKINSLIAIPYNPYEPKPYARWTIAGMLDLKHELKVAKEFWDFLGGEGSYELLLNAFEQAGISLRTEIDAYFAYFAKFMH
;
A
#
# COMPACT_ATOMS: atom_id res chain seq x y z
N MET A 1 -18.53 3.09 -28.77
CA MET A 1 -17.78 4.20 -28.14
C MET A 1 -18.62 4.64 -26.95
N LEU A 2 -18.11 4.51 -25.72
CA LEU A 2 -18.88 4.90 -24.54
C LEU A 2 -19.02 6.42 -24.51
N ASP A 3 -20.25 6.91 -24.37
CA ASP A 3 -20.56 8.33 -24.22
C ASP A 3 -20.36 8.72 -22.74
N PHE A 4 -19.33 9.50 -22.45
CA PHE A 4 -18.95 9.89 -21.09
C PHE A 4 -19.58 11.21 -20.63
N LYS A 5 -20.50 11.80 -21.42
CA LYS A 5 -21.07 13.13 -21.15
C LYS A 5 -21.64 13.32 -19.74
N ASP A 6 -22.15 12.25 -19.13
CA ASP A 6 -22.81 12.29 -17.82
C ASP A 6 -22.10 11.43 -16.75
N CYS A 7 -20.83 11.09 -16.96
CA CYS A 7 -20.12 10.24 -16.00
C CYS A 7 -19.64 11.04 -14.78
N LYS A 8 -20.09 10.66 -13.58
CA LYS A 8 -19.64 11.28 -12.32
C LYS A 8 -18.24 10.76 -11.96
N ILE A 9 -17.22 11.57 -12.22
CA ILE A 9 -15.83 11.29 -11.84
C ILE A 9 -15.61 11.75 -10.40
N ASN A 10 -15.10 10.87 -9.54
CA ASN A 10 -14.66 11.21 -8.19
C ASN A 10 -13.14 10.95 -8.09
N SER A 11 -12.40 11.91 -7.53
CA SER A 11 -10.98 11.73 -7.21
C SER A 11 -10.81 11.16 -5.81
N LEU A 12 -9.81 10.30 -5.64
CA LEU A 12 -9.46 9.66 -4.37
C LEU A 12 -7.95 9.81 -4.14
N ILE A 13 -7.55 10.03 -2.90
CA ILE A 13 -6.16 9.92 -2.46
C ILE A 13 -5.96 8.53 -1.88
N ALA A 14 -4.93 7.84 -2.35
CA ALA A 14 -4.59 6.50 -1.92
C ALA A 14 -3.24 6.49 -1.22
N ILE A 15 -3.16 5.79 -0.09
CA ILE A 15 -1.89 5.50 0.59
C ILE A 15 -1.73 3.97 0.62
N PRO A 16 -0.69 3.41 -0.01
CA PRO A 16 -0.59 1.96 -0.21
C PRO A 16 -0.32 1.15 1.07
N TYR A 17 0.09 1.81 2.18
CA TYR A 17 0.31 1.17 3.47
C TYR A 17 0.04 2.15 4.62
N ASN A 18 -0.21 1.60 5.82
CA ASN A 18 -0.37 2.37 7.04
C ASN A 18 0.94 2.36 7.84
N PRO A 19 1.66 3.48 7.97
CA PRO A 19 2.89 3.54 8.75
C PRO A 19 2.66 3.39 10.27
N TYR A 20 1.41 3.47 10.73
CA TYR A 20 1.06 3.38 12.15
C TYR A 20 0.46 2.03 12.55
N GLU A 21 0.43 1.05 11.63
CA GLU A 21 -0.14 -0.27 11.86
C GLU A 21 0.39 -0.91 13.17
N PRO A 22 -0.47 -1.53 14.03
CA PRO A 22 -1.90 -1.80 13.84
C PRO A 22 -2.84 -0.66 14.24
N LYS A 23 -2.31 0.51 14.58
CA LYS A 23 -3.13 1.67 14.94
C LYS A 23 -3.74 2.28 13.68
N PRO A 24 -4.97 2.80 13.74
CA PRO A 24 -5.58 3.50 12.62
C PRO A 24 -4.69 4.64 12.12
N TYR A 25 -4.75 4.90 10.81
CA TYR A 25 -4.02 6.00 10.21
C TYR A 25 -4.48 7.33 10.80
N ALA A 26 -3.57 8.08 11.42
CA ALA A 26 -3.84 9.38 12.01
C ALA A 26 -2.78 10.39 11.54
N ARG A 27 -3.12 11.21 10.53
CA ARG A 27 -2.34 12.41 10.19
C ARG A 27 -3.13 13.68 10.49
N TRP A 28 -2.72 14.36 11.55
CA TRP A 28 -3.33 15.61 12.00
C TRP A 28 -3.26 16.74 10.98
N THR A 29 -2.26 16.75 10.09
CA THR A 29 -2.13 17.77 9.02
C THR A 29 -3.20 17.64 7.93
N ILE A 30 -3.86 16.48 7.82
CA ILE A 30 -4.91 16.21 6.83
C ILE A 30 -6.30 16.43 7.45
N ALA A 31 -6.40 16.39 8.78
CA ALA A 31 -7.64 16.62 9.51
C ALA A 31 -8.11 18.08 9.31
N GLY A 32 -9.11 18.26 8.44
CA GLY A 32 -9.68 19.56 8.07
C GLY A 32 -9.49 19.96 6.60
N MET A 33 -8.64 19.27 5.84
CA MET A 33 -8.42 19.53 4.40
C MET A 33 -9.11 18.54 3.46
N LEU A 34 -9.38 17.32 3.93
CA LEU A 34 -9.99 16.26 3.14
C LEU A 34 -11.15 15.63 3.92
N ASP A 35 -12.18 15.19 3.19
CA ASP A 35 -13.14 14.25 3.76
C ASP A 35 -12.46 12.88 3.85
N LEU A 36 -11.78 12.65 4.97
CA LEU A 36 -11.03 11.42 5.24
C LEU A 36 -11.86 10.14 5.04
N LYS A 37 -13.18 10.22 5.16
CA LYS A 37 -14.07 9.06 5.03
C LYS A 37 -14.33 8.68 3.57
N HIS A 38 -14.37 9.65 2.67
CA HIS A 38 -14.78 9.41 1.28
C HIS A 38 -13.67 9.68 0.26
N GLU A 39 -12.66 10.47 0.62
CA GLU A 39 -11.59 10.92 -0.29
C GLU A 39 -10.24 10.28 0.00
N LEU A 40 -10.07 9.57 1.12
CA LEU A 40 -8.84 8.88 1.48
C LEU A 40 -9.08 7.39 1.64
N LYS A 41 -8.19 6.58 1.04
CA LYS A 41 -8.15 5.12 1.25
C LYS A 41 -6.74 4.72 1.65
N VAL A 42 -6.60 4.00 2.76
CA VAL A 42 -5.29 3.61 3.31
C VAL A 42 -5.18 2.09 3.40
N ALA A 43 -4.04 1.54 2.98
CA ALA A 43 -3.71 0.12 3.12
C ALA A 43 -4.86 -0.79 2.64
N LYS A 44 -5.48 -1.55 3.55
CA LYS A 44 -6.57 -2.48 3.24
C LYS A 44 -7.70 -1.83 2.45
N GLU A 45 -8.17 -0.65 2.85
CA GLU A 45 -9.28 0.03 2.18
C GLU A 45 -8.96 0.41 0.73
N PHE A 46 -7.69 0.69 0.44
CA PHE A 46 -7.24 1.02 -0.92
C PHE A 46 -7.13 -0.23 -1.78
N TRP A 47 -6.44 -1.26 -1.28
CA TRP A 47 -6.20 -2.48 -2.04
C TRP A 47 -7.48 -3.28 -2.25
N ASP A 48 -8.36 -3.34 -1.24
CA ASP A 48 -9.66 -4.01 -1.38
C ASP A 48 -10.62 -3.22 -2.27
N PHE A 49 -10.48 -1.89 -2.35
CA PHE A 49 -11.22 -1.10 -3.33
C PHE A 49 -10.81 -1.40 -4.78
N LEU A 50 -9.52 -1.64 -5.03
CA LEU A 50 -9.01 -1.95 -6.37
C LEU A 50 -9.24 -3.42 -6.79
N GLY A 51 -8.96 -4.35 -5.89
CA GLY A 51 -8.93 -5.79 -6.21
C GLY A 51 -10.13 -6.59 -5.67
N GLY A 52 -10.97 -5.98 -4.84
CA GLY A 52 -12.03 -6.67 -4.10
C GLY A 52 -11.58 -7.11 -2.70
N GLU A 53 -12.55 -7.53 -1.88
CA GLU A 53 -12.33 -7.95 -0.49
C GLU A 53 -11.23 -9.02 -0.37
N GLY A 54 -10.28 -8.80 0.54
CA GLY A 54 -9.18 -9.74 0.79
C GLY A 54 -7.94 -9.54 -0.10
N SER A 55 -7.98 -8.57 -1.02
CA SER A 55 -6.86 -8.28 -1.92
C SER A 55 -5.63 -7.80 -1.16
N TYR A 56 -5.83 -7.03 -0.09
CA TYR A 56 -4.72 -6.57 0.72
C TYR A 56 -3.96 -7.72 1.37
N GLU A 57 -4.67 -8.68 1.95
CA GLU A 57 -4.08 -9.85 2.60
C GLU A 57 -3.41 -10.77 1.58
N LEU A 58 -4.01 -10.96 0.40
CA LEU A 58 -3.37 -11.68 -0.70
C LEU A 58 -2.05 -11.05 -1.11
N LEU A 59 -2.02 -9.71 -1.22
CA LEU A 59 -0.81 -8.97 -1.56
C LEU A 59 0.27 -9.15 -0.48
N LEU A 60 -0.09 -9.01 0.80
CA LEU A 60 0.83 -9.21 1.92
C LEU A 60 1.43 -10.62 1.92
N ASN A 61 0.58 -11.64 1.74
CA ASN A 61 1.04 -13.03 1.66
C ASN A 61 2.00 -13.25 0.48
N ALA A 62 1.72 -12.65 -0.69
CA ALA A 62 2.61 -12.75 -1.84
C ALA A 62 3.98 -12.13 -1.57
N PHE A 63 4.04 -10.96 -0.93
CA PHE A 63 5.30 -10.32 -0.53
C PHE A 63 6.07 -11.15 0.51
N GLU A 64 5.37 -11.73 1.49
CA GLU A 64 6.01 -12.60 2.49
C GLU A 64 6.63 -13.84 1.85
N GLN A 65 5.88 -14.54 0.98
CA GLN A 65 6.39 -15.71 0.27
C GLN A 65 7.59 -15.37 -0.61
N ALA A 66 7.51 -14.29 -1.40
CA ALA A 66 8.63 -13.83 -2.21
C ALA A 66 9.84 -13.47 -1.34
N GLY A 67 9.63 -12.81 -0.20
CA GLY A 67 10.68 -12.47 0.75
C GLY A 67 11.38 -13.69 1.34
N ILE A 68 10.62 -14.74 1.69
CA ILE A 68 11.18 -16.00 2.18
C ILE A 68 12.00 -16.69 1.08
N SER A 69 11.46 -16.79 -0.13
CA SER A 69 12.15 -17.41 -1.26
C SER A 69 13.46 -16.72 -1.62
N LEU A 70 13.48 -15.38 -1.57
CA LEU A 70 14.66 -14.57 -1.92
C LEU A 70 15.62 -14.35 -0.75
N ARG A 71 15.29 -14.84 0.45
CA ARG A 71 16.03 -14.50 1.69
C ARG A 71 17.52 -14.81 1.58
N THR A 72 17.87 -16.00 1.09
CA THR A 72 19.26 -16.44 0.96
C THR A 72 20.05 -15.56 -0.01
N GLU A 73 19.45 -15.16 -1.13
CA GLU A 73 20.09 -14.29 -2.13
C GLU A 73 20.31 -12.88 -1.57
N ILE A 74 19.32 -12.35 -0.86
CA ILE A 74 19.39 -11.04 -0.19
C ILE A 74 20.49 -11.05 0.88
N ASP A 75 20.53 -12.06 1.74
CA ASP A 75 21.55 -12.19 2.78
C ASP A 75 22.96 -12.32 2.17
N ALA A 76 23.11 -13.09 1.09
CA ALA A 76 24.38 -13.22 0.37
C ALA A 76 24.84 -11.89 -0.25
N TYR A 77 23.91 -11.14 -0.84
CA TYR A 77 24.18 -9.80 -1.37
C TYR A 77 24.66 -8.86 -0.27
N PHE A 78 23.93 -8.74 0.85
CA PHE A 78 24.34 -7.85 1.95
C PHE A 78 25.67 -8.27 2.59
N ALA A 79 25.93 -9.57 2.73
CA ALA A 79 27.20 -10.07 3.23
C ALA A 79 28.38 -9.75 2.28
N TYR A 80 28.15 -9.79 0.96
CA TYR A 80 29.13 -9.32 -0.01
C TYR A 80 29.40 -7.83 0.16
N PHE A 81 28.36 -6.99 0.20
CA PHE A 81 28.51 -5.53 0.34
C PHE A 81 29.23 -5.12 1.64
N ALA A 82 28.93 -5.79 2.76
CA ALA A 82 29.60 -5.51 4.04
C ALA A 82 31.12 -5.73 3.99
N LYS A 83 31.62 -6.62 3.13
CA LYS A 83 33.07 -6.84 2.97
C LYS A 83 33.80 -5.68 2.28
N PHE A 84 33.08 -4.79 1.57
CA PHE A 84 33.66 -3.65 0.85
C PHE A 84 33.57 -2.33 1.62
N MET A 85 33.05 -2.32 2.85
CA MET A 85 32.99 -1.14 3.71
C MET A 85 34.08 -1.13 4.82
N HIS A 86 35.08 -2.00 4.68
CA HIS A 86 36.34 -1.94 5.43
C HIS A 86 37.49 -1.48 4.53
#